data_AF-A0A226CWI6-F1
#
_entry.id   AF-A0A226CWI6-F1
#
_cell.length_a   1.000
_cell.length_b   1.000
_cell.length_c   1.000
_cell.angle_alpha   90.00
_cell.angle_beta   90.00
_cell.angle_gamma   90.00
#
_symmetry.space_group_name_H-M   'P 1'
#
loop_
_entity.id
_entity.type
_entity.pdbx_description
1 polymer ?
#
loop_
_entity_poly.entity_id
_entity_poly.type
_entity_poly.pdbx_seq_one_letter_code
_entity_poly.pdbx_strand_id
1 'polypeptide(L)'
;MIIGNFVCGMVHLIVKRNTLIALSNYNINQEFNRKSEKLDIILLISTIQTLIFFILMPPLFLIISIYNPCIPPLEGLIYLEECKKWPNEVSGIGLLPRTLIGISSVYTYRFCSIIAIVILCTTLYHPIRVQLLVLEDVEKCYTRGQKGAGLLKYRVAQIAATLHNDAFETPGIQILLGGIIFFQIFDLYGLFQFWRTLPTPVSLVLVFIALVYMFLILVVCRFVAKPYCKSDQFLSTASQQRNRWIRRLMQSCCPIKLT
;
A
#
# COMPACT_ATOMS: atom_id res chain seq x y z
N MET A 1 15.12 6.11 19.91
CA MET A 1 15.33 4.73 19.43
C MET A 1 14.53 4.39 18.17
N ILE A 2 13.27 4.84 18.01
CA ILE A 2 12.41 4.51 16.85
C ILE A 2 12.94 5.08 15.52
N ILE A 3 13.51 6.29 15.53
CA ILE A 3 14.02 6.96 14.33
C ILE A 3 15.26 6.23 13.76
N GLY A 4 16.12 5.66 14.61
CA GLY A 4 17.32 4.94 14.18
C GLY A 4 17.00 3.65 13.40
N ASN A 5 15.98 2.91 13.84
CA ASN A 5 15.51 1.71 13.14
C ASN A 5 14.84 2.06 11.80
N PHE A 6 14.15 3.20 11.72
CA PHE A 6 13.54 3.68 10.49
C PHE A 6 14.60 4.07 9.43
N VAL A 7 15.66 4.78 9.84
CA VAL A 7 16.76 5.16 8.95
C VAL A 7 17.56 3.92 8.49
N CYS A 8 17.82 2.98 9.39
CA CYS A 8 18.51 1.73 9.02
C CYS A 8 17.67 0.88 8.03
N GLY A 9 16.36 0.79 8.24
CA GLY A 9 15.43 0.14 7.31
C GLY A 9 15.36 0.83 5.94
N MET A 10 15.37 2.16 5.91
CA MET A 10 15.41 2.95 4.67
C MET A 10 16.71 2.74 3.89
N VAL A 11 17.86 2.68 4.56
CA VAL A 11 19.16 2.40 3.92
C VAL A 11 19.19 0.96 3.37
N HIS A 12 18.67 -0.01 4.13
CA HIS A 12 18.57 -1.39 3.66
C HIS A 12 17.63 -1.54 2.46
N LEU A 13 16.53 -0.80 2.44
CA LEU A 13 15.62 -0.72 1.29
C LEU A 13 16.26 -0.05 0.06
N ILE A 14 17.08 0.99 0.25
CA ILE A 14 17.81 1.64 -0.85
C ILE A 14 18.86 0.70 -1.46
N VAL A 15 19.59 -0.05 -0.62
CA VAL A 15 20.57 -1.03 -1.08
C VAL A 15 19.88 -2.20 -1.80
N LYS A 16 18.79 -2.76 -1.24
CA LYS A 16 17.98 -3.80 -1.91
C LYS A 16 17.36 -3.29 -3.22
N ARG A 17 16.94 -2.01 -3.28
CA ARG A 17 16.44 -1.36 -4.50
C ARG A 17 17.51 -1.30 -5.58
N ASN A 18 18.74 -0.92 -5.25
CA ASN A 18 19.84 -0.86 -6.24
C ASN A 18 20.18 -2.24 -6.80
N THR A 19 20.13 -3.29 -5.98
CA THR A 19 20.31 -4.68 -6.46
C THR A 19 19.14 -5.16 -7.33
N LEU A 20 17.90 -4.78 -7.00
CA LEU A 20 16.72 -5.07 -7.83
C LEU A 20 16.76 -4.33 -9.17
N ILE A 21 17.22 -3.07 -9.17
CA ILE A 21 17.41 -2.27 -10.39
C ILE A 21 18.53 -2.88 -11.25
N ALA A 22 19.63 -3.33 -10.64
CA ALA A 22 20.70 -4.01 -11.37
C ALA A 22 20.22 -5.32 -12.01
N LEU A 23 19.40 -6.12 -11.30
CA LEU A 23 18.77 -7.32 -11.82
C LEU A 23 17.71 -7.01 -12.91
N SER A 24 16.99 -5.90 -12.78
CA SER A 24 16.00 -5.43 -13.75
C SER A 24 16.64 -4.87 -15.04
N ASN A 25 17.78 -4.19 -14.91
CA ASN A 25 18.49 -3.57 -16.04
C ASN A 25 19.17 -4.57 -16.98
N TYR A 26 19.34 -5.83 -16.58
CA TYR A 26 20.11 -6.78 -17.39
C TYR A 26 19.35 -7.37 -18.59
N ASN A 27 18.02 -7.24 -18.68
CA ASN A 27 17.26 -7.54 -19.92
C ASN A 27 15.72 -7.29 -19.83
N ILE A 28 15.19 -6.91 -18.67
CA ILE A 28 13.73 -6.92 -18.43
C ILE A 28 13.04 -5.65 -18.97
N ASN A 29 13.78 -4.55 -19.11
CA ASN A 29 13.22 -3.22 -19.37
C ASN A 29 12.51 -3.08 -20.75
N GLN A 30 12.90 -3.88 -21.76
CA GLN A 30 12.35 -3.76 -23.12
C GLN A 30 11.06 -4.58 -23.33
N GLU A 31 10.90 -5.72 -22.66
CA GLU A 31 9.64 -6.50 -22.66
C GLU A 31 8.59 -5.95 -21.67
N PHE A 32 9.03 -5.16 -20.68
CA PHE A 32 8.20 -4.55 -19.64
C PHE A 32 7.10 -3.62 -20.21
N ASN A 33 7.41 -2.88 -21.28
CA ASN A 33 6.48 -1.88 -21.85
C ASN A 33 5.31 -2.47 -22.64
N ARG A 34 5.34 -3.74 -23.05
CA ARG A 34 4.39 -4.29 -24.05
C ARG A 34 3.25 -5.14 -23.47
N LYS A 35 3.32 -5.52 -22.18
CA LYS A 35 2.37 -6.48 -21.56
C LYS A 35 1.62 -5.97 -20.33
N SER A 36 1.75 -4.69 -20.00
CA SER A 36 1.20 -4.06 -18.78
C SER A 36 -0.34 -3.91 -18.76
N GLU A 37 -1.00 -4.05 -19.91
CA GLU A 37 -2.34 -3.50 -20.20
C GLU A 37 -3.50 -3.95 -19.27
N LYS A 38 -3.48 -5.18 -18.72
CA LYS A 38 -4.56 -5.66 -17.82
C LYS A 38 -4.28 -5.48 -16.33
N LEU A 39 -3.01 -5.38 -15.92
CA LEU A 39 -2.64 -5.07 -14.55
C LEU A 39 -2.73 -3.56 -14.29
N ASP A 40 -2.58 -2.78 -15.36
CA ASP A 40 -2.68 -1.32 -15.34
C ASP A 40 -4.05 -0.83 -14.90
N ILE A 41 -5.17 -1.51 -15.19
CA ILE A 41 -6.50 -0.97 -14.83
C ILE A 41 -6.71 -0.91 -13.31
N ILE A 42 -6.39 -1.98 -12.57
CA ILE A 42 -6.55 -2.00 -11.11
C ILE A 42 -5.59 -1.00 -10.46
N LEU A 43 -4.37 -0.90 -11.01
CA LEU A 43 -3.39 0.07 -10.57
C LEU A 43 -3.87 1.49 -10.85
N LEU A 44 -4.36 1.76 -12.05
CA LEU A 44 -4.85 3.05 -12.52
C LEU A 44 -6.03 3.49 -11.67
N ILE A 45 -6.95 2.58 -11.35
CA ILE A 45 -8.05 2.85 -10.40
C ILE A 45 -7.48 3.18 -9.02
N SER A 46 -6.51 2.41 -8.51
CA SER A 46 -5.88 2.67 -7.23
C SER A 46 -5.11 4.00 -7.20
N THR A 47 -4.40 4.35 -8.28
CA THR A 47 -3.61 5.58 -8.38
C THR A 47 -4.52 6.79 -8.55
N ILE A 48 -5.57 6.69 -9.37
CA ILE A 48 -6.61 7.71 -9.50
C ILE A 48 -7.27 7.94 -8.14
N GLN A 49 -7.62 6.89 -7.40
CA GLN A 49 -8.23 7.02 -6.09
C GLN A 49 -7.29 7.70 -5.08
N THR A 50 -6.00 7.35 -5.06
CA THR A 50 -5.02 8.05 -4.22
C THR A 50 -4.80 9.51 -4.64
N LEU A 51 -4.89 9.81 -5.93
CA LEU A 51 -4.70 11.16 -6.45
C LEU A 51 -5.91 12.06 -6.15
N ILE A 52 -7.13 11.54 -6.30
CA ILE A 52 -8.37 12.22 -5.89
C ILE A 52 -8.29 12.54 -4.39
N PHE A 53 -7.86 11.59 -3.57
CA PHE A 53 -7.69 11.79 -2.14
C PHE A 53 -6.67 12.89 -1.82
N PHE A 54 -5.53 12.90 -2.50
CA PHE A 54 -4.47 13.89 -2.27
C PHE A 54 -4.86 15.32 -2.69
N ILE A 55 -5.70 15.45 -3.72
CA ILE A 55 -6.16 16.75 -4.23
C ILE A 55 -7.37 17.26 -3.43
N LEU A 56 -8.33 16.39 -3.14
CA LEU A 56 -9.63 16.78 -2.58
C LEU A 56 -9.62 16.89 -1.04
N MET A 57 -8.83 16.08 -0.33
CA MET A 57 -8.82 16.11 1.14
C MET A 57 -8.27 17.41 1.74
N PRO A 58 -7.14 17.98 1.27
CA PRO A 58 -6.59 19.22 1.83
C PRO A 58 -7.57 20.40 1.91
N PRO A 59 -8.30 20.77 0.84
CA PRO A 59 -9.27 21.87 0.93
C PRO A 59 -10.43 21.53 1.86
N LEU A 60 -10.88 20.27 1.92
CA LEU A 60 -11.93 19.83 2.84
C LEU A 60 -11.49 20.01 4.31
N PHE A 61 -10.28 19.60 4.67
CA PHE A 61 -9.76 19.79 6.03
C PHE A 61 -9.62 21.27 6.40
N LEU A 62 -9.21 22.12 5.46
CA LEU A 62 -9.11 23.56 5.68
C LEU A 62 -10.49 24.18 5.96
N ILE A 63 -11.49 23.82 5.13
CA ILE A 63 -12.88 24.26 5.32
C ILE A 63 -13.41 23.79 6.69
N ILE A 64 -13.25 22.50 7.01
CA ILE A 64 -13.71 21.93 8.28
C ILE A 64 -13.03 22.63 9.47
N SER A 65 -11.73 22.92 9.40
CA SER A 65 -11.00 23.60 10.47
C SER A 65 -11.47 25.03 10.72
N ILE A 66 -11.95 25.74 9.69
CA ILE A 66 -12.48 27.11 9.84
C ILE A 66 -13.84 27.07 10.55
N TYR A 67 -14.72 26.16 10.13
CA TYR A 67 -16.07 26.05 10.67
C TYR A 67 -16.11 25.35 12.04
N ASN A 68 -15.26 24.33 12.24
CA ASN A 68 -15.28 23.46 13.41
C ASN A 68 -13.85 23.04 13.83
N PRO A 69 -13.10 23.91 14.52
CA PRO A 69 -11.69 23.68 14.87
C PRO A 69 -11.47 22.56 15.90
N CYS A 70 -12.51 22.16 16.65
CA CYS A 70 -12.41 21.19 17.75
C CYS A 70 -12.78 19.74 17.34
N ILE A 71 -12.85 19.43 16.04
CA ILE A 71 -13.24 18.09 15.57
C ILE A 71 -12.00 17.17 15.47
N PRO A 72 -12.02 15.96 16.06
CA PRO A 72 -10.99 14.94 15.84
C PRO A 72 -11.04 14.47 14.37
N PRO A 73 -9.92 14.28 13.65
CA PRO A 73 -8.57 13.91 14.09
C PRO A 73 -7.56 15.06 14.16
N LEU A 74 -8.02 16.30 14.12
CA LEU A 74 -7.15 17.48 14.15
C LEU A 74 -6.44 17.55 15.50
N GLU A 75 -5.12 17.77 15.48
CA GLU A 75 -4.27 17.95 16.68
C GLU A 75 -4.76 19.06 17.63
N GLY A 76 -5.80 19.81 17.26
CA GLY A 76 -6.42 20.86 18.06
C GLY A 76 -6.87 20.43 19.46
N LEU A 77 -7.15 19.14 19.69
CA LEU A 77 -7.44 18.60 21.03
C LEU A 77 -6.22 18.65 21.98
N ILE A 78 -5.01 18.62 21.43
CA ILE A 78 -3.76 18.71 22.18
C ILE A 78 -3.37 20.18 22.39
N TYR A 79 -3.59 21.03 21.38
CA TYR A 79 -3.12 22.42 21.39
C TYR A 79 -4.10 23.44 22.01
N LEU A 80 -5.40 23.15 22.08
CA LEU A 80 -6.38 24.08 22.64
C LEU A 80 -7.07 23.50 23.87
N GLU A 81 -6.68 24.01 25.03
CA GLU A 81 -7.40 23.76 26.29
C GLU A 81 -8.86 24.18 26.21
N GLU A 82 -9.18 25.20 25.39
CA GLU A 82 -10.55 25.68 25.15
C GLU A 82 -11.43 24.65 24.41
N CYS A 83 -10.84 23.76 23.61
CA CYS A 83 -11.59 22.68 22.94
C CYS A 83 -11.96 21.52 23.87
N LYS A 84 -11.57 21.55 25.17
CA LYS A 84 -12.17 20.64 26.18
C LYS A 84 -13.64 20.94 26.39
N LYS A 85 -14.07 22.19 26.17
CA LYS A 85 -15.48 22.57 26.16
C LYS A 85 -16.00 22.41 24.73
N TRP A 86 -17.08 21.64 24.61
CA TRP A 86 -17.61 21.18 23.32
C TRP A 86 -17.98 22.34 22.37
N PRO A 87 -18.06 22.09 21.04
CA PRO A 87 -18.18 23.09 19.97
C PRO A 87 -19.26 24.16 20.13
N ASN A 88 -20.29 23.93 20.94
CA ASN A 88 -21.37 24.89 21.17
C ASN A 88 -20.99 26.01 22.15
N GLU A 89 -19.87 25.89 22.87
CA GLU A 89 -19.42 26.87 23.88
C GLU A 89 -18.21 27.70 23.42
N VAL A 90 -17.70 27.45 22.21
CA VAL A 90 -16.43 28.01 21.73
C VAL A 90 -16.66 29.30 20.94
N SER A 91 -17.16 30.33 21.60
CA SER A 91 -17.42 31.65 20.97
C SER A 91 -16.21 32.60 20.99
N GLY A 92 -15.04 32.17 21.49
CA GLY A 92 -13.88 33.05 21.75
C GLY A 92 -12.66 32.87 20.84
N ILE A 93 -12.54 31.77 20.09
CA ILE A 93 -11.33 31.51 19.28
C ILE A 93 -11.32 32.43 18.06
N GLY A 94 -10.37 33.36 18.00
CA GLY A 94 -10.15 34.26 16.86
C GLY A 94 -9.89 33.51 15.54
N LEU A 95 -10.04 34.21 14.41
CA LEU A 95 -9.88 33.60 13.07
C LEU A 95 -8.45 33.09 12.81
N LEU A 96 -7.44 33.77 13.36
CA LEU A 96 -6.02 33.50 13.14
C LEU A 96 -5.55 32.12 13.68
N PRO A 97 -5.85 31.72 14.93
CA PRO A 97 -5.51 30.38 15.39
C PRO A 97 -6.25 29.28 14.59
N ARG A 98 -7.49 29.52 14.14
CA ARG A 98 -8.25 28.53 13.34
C ARG A 98 -7.59 28.24 11.99
N THR A 99 -7.11 29.30 11.31
CA THR A 99 -6.42 29.14 10.02
C THR A 99 -5.05 28.49 10.18
N LEU A 100 -4.31 28.82 11.25
CA LEU A 100 -3.03 28.17 11.55
C LEU A 100 -3.18 26.66 11.81
N ILE A 101 -4.19 26.25 12.59
CA ILE A 101 -4.50 24.83 12.83
C ILE A 101 -4.85 24.15 11.50
N GLY A 102 -5.70 24.78 10.68
CA GLY A 102 -6.06 24.25 9.37
C GLY A 102 -4.85 24.05 8.46
N ILE A 103 -3.97 25.04 8.35
CA ILE A 103 -2.75 24.97 7.52
C ILE A 103 -1.81 23.87 8.04
N SER A 104 -1.58 23.82 9.36
CA SER A 104 -0.72 22.80 9.96
C SER A 104 -1.25 21.38 9.71
N SER A 105 -2.57 21.17 9.87
CA SER A 105 -3.20 19.88 9.62
C SER A 105 -3.06 19.41 8.17
N VAL A 106 -3.25 20.34 7.22
CA VAL A 106 -3.07 20.06 5.79
C VAL A 106 -1.63 19.68 5.48
N TYR A 107 -0.66 20.40 6.08
CA TYR A 107 0.76 20.12 5.88
C TYR A 107 1.15 18.75 6.44
N THR A 108 0.80 18.46 7.69
CA THR A 108 1.09 17.16 8.34
C THR A 108 0.45 16.02 7.55
N TYR A 109 -0.81 16.18 7.13
CA TYR A 109 -1.51 15.16 6.36
C TYR A 109 -0.87 14.91 4.99
N ARG A 110 -0.49 15.97 4.27
CA ARG A 110 0.23 15.84 3.00
C ARG A 110 1.58 15.15 3.17
N PHE A 111 2.32 15.52 4.21
CA PHE A 111 3.61 14.92 4.49
C PHE A 111 3.48 13.42 4.81
N CYS A 112 2.57 13.06 5.71
CA CYS A 112 2.29 11.67 6.07
C CYS A 112 1.80 10.85 4.87
N SER A 113 0.92 11.41 4.04
CA SER A 113 0.41 10.72 2.85
C SER A 113 1.48 10.51 1.77
N ILE A 114 2.37 11.49 1.52
CA ILE A 114 3.51 11.29 0.61
C ILE A 114 4.40 10.16 1.11
N ILE A 115 4.77 10.16 2.39
CA ILE A 115 5.61 9.11 2.97
C ILE A 115 4.92 7.74 2.85
N ALA A 116 3.63 7.65 3.21
CA ALA A 116 2.87 6.42 3.11
C ALA A 116 2.82 5.89 1.67
N ILE A 117 2.58 6.76 0.69
CA ILE A 117 2.59 6.39 -0.73
C ILE A 117 3.98 5.89 -1.15
N VAL A 118 5.04 6.60 -0.79
CA VAL A 118 6.41 6.18 -1.14
C VAL A 118 6.73 4.81 -0.55
N ILE A 119 6.38 4.58 0.73
CA ILE A 119 6.55 3.28 1.38
C ILE A 119 5.75 2.21 0.65
N LEU A 120 4.44 2.41 0.43
CA LEU A 120 3.59 1.43 -0.27
C LEU A 120 4.08 1.12 -1.69
N CYS A 121 4.46 2.16 -2.45
CA CYS A 121 4.93 2.01 -3.83
C CYS A 121 6.27 1.27 -3.92
N THR A 122 7.21 1.62 -3.05
CA THR A 122 8.57 1.05 -3.11
C THR A 122 8.63 -0.34 -2.48
N THR A 123 7.96 -0.54 -1.35
CA THR A 123 8.07 -1.77 -0.57
C THR A 123 7.09 -2.83 -1.05
N LEU A 124 5.84 -2.47 -1.40
CA LEU A 124 4.81 -3.45 -1.75
C LEU A 124 4.64 -3.55 -3.27
N TYR A 125 4.36 -2.43 -3.93
CA TYR A 125 3.96 -2.43 -5.33
C TYR A 125 5.09 -2.87 -6.28
N HIS A 126 6.27 -2.28 -6.16
CA HIS A 126 7.40 -2.57 -7.03
C HIS A 126 7.78 -4.07 -7.03
N PRO A 127 8.07 -4.73 -5.89
CA PRO A 127 8.48 -6.13 -5.91
C PRO A 127 7.37 -7.10 -6.34
N ILE A 128 6.10 -6.85 -5.97
CA ILE A 128 4.96 -7.66 -6.44
C ILE A 128 4.86 -7.59 -7.98
N ARG A 129 5.04 -6.40 -8.56
CA ARG A 129 5.02 -6.23 -10.02
C ARG A 129 6.15 -7.00 -10.69
N VAL A 130 7.37 -6.91 -10.16
CA VAL A 130 8.52 -7.65 -10.67
C VAL A 130 8.26 -9.16 -10.62
N GLN A 131 7.75 -9.67 -9.50
CA GLN A 131 7.41 -11.10 -9.36
C GLN A 131 6.35 -11.57 -10.38
N LEU A 132 5.28 -10.80 -10.56
CA LEU A 132 4.23 -11.12 -11.52
C LEU A 132 4.75 -11.16 -12.96
N LEU A 133 5.61 -10.21 -13.33
CA LEU A 133 6.19 -10.14 -14.68
C LEU A 133 7.13 -11.31 -14.96
N VAL A 134 8.00 -11.64 -14.00
CA VAL A 134 8.89 -12.80 -14.15
C VAL A 134 8.08 -14.08 -14.27
N LEU A 135 7.00 -14.22 -13.50
CA LEU A 135 6.14 -15.39 -13.56
C LEU A 135 5.40 -15.51 -14.91
N GLU A 136 4.93 -14.40 -15.47
CA GLU A 136 4.30 -14.40 -16.80
C GLU A 136 5.30 -14.72 -17.92
N ASP A 137 6.54 -14.28 -17.78
CA ASP A 137 7.61 -14.63 -18.71
C ASP A 137 7.96 -16.12 -18.65
N VAL A 138 8.03 -16.69 -17.44
CA VAL A 138 8.19 -18.13 -17.24
C VAL A 138 7.06 -18.91 -17.92
N GLU A 139 5.81 -18.50 -17.72
CA GLU A 139 4.63 -19.11 -18.34
C GLU A 139 4.73 -19.09 -19.87
N LYS A 140 5.23 -17.99 -20.45
CA LYS A 140 5.48 -17.86 -21.89
C LYS A 140 6.62 -18.74 -22.41
N CYS A 141 7.77 -18.76 -21.73
CA CYS A 141 8.89 -19.65 -22.10
C CYS A 141 8.46 -21.12 -22.03
N TYR A 142 7.63 -21.45 -21.06
CA TYR A 142 7.13 -22.79 -20.85
C TYR A 142 6.18 -23.23 -21.97
N THR A 143 5.21 -22.38 -22.34
CA THR A 143 4.27 -22.66 -23.44
C THR A 143 4.95 -22.75 -24.81
N ARG A 144 6.06 -22.03 -25.01
CA ARG A 144 6.91 -22.12 -26.22
C ARG A 144 7.79 -23.37 -26.29
N GLY A 145 7.71 -24.27 -25.31
CA GLY A 145 8.51 -25.50 -25.27
C GLY A 145 9.95 -25.32 -24.77
N GLN A 146 10.35 -24.09 -24.40
CA GLN A 146 11.67 -23.79 -23.79
C GLN A 146 11.67 -24.11 -22.29
N LYS A 147 11.37 -25.37 -21.94
CA LYS A 147 11.13 -25.79 -20.56
C LYS A 147 12.34 -25.56 -19.64
N GLY A 148 13.56 -25.82 -20.13
CA GLY A 148 14.79 -25.65 -19.34
C GLY A 148 15.07 -24.20 -18.96
N ALA A 149 14.99 -23.27 -19.93
CA ALA A 149 15.20 -21.85 -19.68
C ALA A 149 14.10 -21.25 -18.78
N GLY A 150 12.85 -21.67 -18.96
CA GLY A 150 11.74 -21.26 -18.10
C GLY A 150 11.93 -21.67 -16.63
N LEU A 151 12.43 -22.89 -16.39
CA LEU A 151 12.72 -23.39 -15.03
C LEU A 151 13.83 -22.59 -14.34
N LEU A 152 14.89 -22.22 -15.07
CA LEU A 152 15.96 -21.39 -14.52
C LEU A 152 15.43 -20.02 -14.11
N LYS A 153 14.64 -19.37 -14.98
CA LYS A 153 13.98 -18.09 -14.68
C LYS A 153 13.03 -18.18 -13.49
N TYR A 154 12.29 -19.28 -13.38
CA TYR A 154 11.41 -19.53 -12.23
C TYR A 154 12.19 -19.60 -10.91
N ARG A 155 13.35 -20.27 -10.91
CA ARG A 155 14.20 -20.34 -9.73
C ARG A 155 14.74 -18.97 -9.30
N VAL A 156 15.08 -18.11 -10.27
CA VAL A 156 15.45 -16.72 -9.99
C VAL A 156 14.27 -15.95 -9.39
N ALA A 157 13.06 -16.14 -9.92
CA ALA A 157 11.84 -15.54 -9.38
C ALA A 157 11.61 -15.97 -7.92
N GLN A 158 11.82 -17.26 -7.62
CA GLN A 158 11.68 -17.81 -6.28
C GLN A 158 12.70 -17.20 -5.33
N ILE A 159 13.97 -17.05 -5.73
CA ILE A 159 15.00 -16.37 -4.91
C ILE A 159 14.63 -14.91 -4.66
N ALA A 160 14.16 -14.19 -5.69
CA ALA A 160 13.71 -12.81 -5.54
C ALA A 160 12.50 -12.69 -4.59
N ALA A 161 11.59 -13.66 -4.64
CA ALA A 161 10.47 -13.73 -3.71
C ALA A 161 10.90 -14.05 -2.29
N THR A 162 11.84 -14.98 -2.10
CA THR A 162 12.41 -15.26 -0.78
C THR A 162 13.11 -14.03 -0.21
N LEU A 163 13.88 -13.29 -1.03
CA LEU A 163 14.55 -12.06 -0.59
C LEU A 163 13.56 -10.94 -0.25
N HIS A 164 12.41 -10.91 -0.95
CA HIS A 164 11.32 -10.00 -0.65
C HIS A 164 10.61 -10.38 0.64
N ASN A 165 10.30 -11.67 0.85
CA ASN A 165 9.75 -12.18 2.10
C ASN A 165 10.70 -11.96 3.28
N ASP A 166 12.00 -12.06 3.07
CA ASP A 166 13.03 -11.77 4.08
C ASP A 166 13.08 -10.26 4.40
N ALA A 167 12.91 -9.38 3.40
CA ALA A 167 12.74 -7.95 3.66
C ALA A 167 11.43 -7.62 4.39
N PHE A 168 10.41 -8.45 4.20
CA PHE A 168 9.08 -8.32 4.79
C PHE A 168 8.83 -9.29 5.92
N GLU A 169 9.90 -9.90 6.43
CA GLU A 169 9.80 -10.96 7.41
C GLU A 169 8.95 -10.44 8.56
N THR A 170 8.07 -11.32 9.04
CA THR A 170 7.12 -11.04 10.11
C THR A 170 7.81 -10.17 11.16
N PRO A 171 7.39 -8.90 11.34
CA PRO A 171 6.02 -8.42 11.16
C PRO A 171 5.79 -7.39 10.04
N GLY A 172 6.60 -7.30 8.98
CA GLY A 172 6.49 -6.20 7.97
C GLY A 172 5.08 -5.99 7.36
N ILE A 173 4.50 -7.03 6.76
CA ILE A 173 3.14 -6.97 6.18
C ILE A 173 2.08 -6.78 7.27
N GLN A 174 2.29 -7.39 8.44
CA GLN A 174 1.35 -7.32 9.57
C GLN A 174 1.30 -5.91 10.18
N ILE A 175 2.44 -5.23 10.31
CA ILE A 175 2.51 -3.83 10.74
C ILE A 175 1.83 -2.94 9.72
N LEU A 176 2.06 -3.16 8.43
CA LEU A 176 1.44 -2.36 7.38
C LEU A 176 -0.09 -2.50 7.39
N LEU A 177 -0.58 -3.74 7.35
CA LEU A 177 -2.01 -4.03 7.32
C LEU A 177 -2.67 -3.64 8.64
N GLY A 178 -2.04 -3.98 9.77
CA GLY A 178 -2.49 -3.62 11.11
C GLY A 178 -2.53 -2.11 11.31
N GLY A 179 -1.57 -1.36 10.77
CA GLY A 179 -1.57 0.09 10.79
C GLY A 179 -2.76 0.67 10.03
N ILE A 180 -3.03 0.20 8.81
CA ILE A 180 -4.19 0.66 8.02
C ILE A 180 -5.50 0.33 8.74
N ILE A 181 -5.63 -0.88 9.29
CA ILE A 181 -6.81 -1.29 10.06
C ILE A 181 -6.98 -0.44 11.32
N PHE A 182 -5.88 -0.16 12.04
CA PHE A 182 -5.90 0.67 13.24
C PHE A 182 -6.40 2.09 12.94
N PHE A 183 -5.92 2.71 11.87
CA PHE A 183 -6.41 4.01 11.42
C PHE A 183 -7.90 3.96 11.04
N GLN A 184 -8.32 2.91 10.34
CA GLN A 184 -9.74 2.73 9.99
C GLN A 184 -10.63 2.57 11.22
N ILE A 185 -10.21 1.79 12.22
CA ILE A 185 -10.95 1.62 13.47
C ILE A 185 -11.04 2.95 14.21
N PHE A 186 -9.95 3.71 14.27
CA PHE A 186 -9.93 5.02 14.92
C PHE A 186 -10.90 6.00 14.25
N ASP A 187 -10.91 6.04 12.92
CA ASP A 187 -11.82 6.87 12.12
C ASP A 187 -13.30 6.48 12.34
N LEU A 188 -13.61 5.18 12.25
CA LEU A 188 -14.95 4.64 12.52
C LEU A 188 -15.39 4.88 13.96
N TYR A 189 -14.49 4.71 14.93
CA TYR A 189 -14.78 4.96 16.33
C TYR A 189 -15.14 6.43 16.57
N GLY A 190 -14.38 7.36 15.98
CA GLY A 190 -14.72 8.78 16.00
C GLY A 190 -16.09 9.05 15.38
N LEU A 191 -16.35 8.47 14.20
CA LEU A 191 -17.64 8.61 13.53
C LEU A 191 -18.81 8.11 14.41
N PHE A 192 -18.70 6.93 15.03
CA PHE A 192 -19.73 6.37 15.89
C PHE A 192 -19.93 7.18 17.16
N GLN A 193 -18.84 7.56 17.82
CA GLN A 193 -18.89 8.30 19.08
C GLN A 193 -19.54 9.67 18.91
N PHE A 194 -19.29 10.34 17.78
CA PHE A 194 -19.74 11.71 17.54
C PHE A 194 -20.91 11.81 16.55
N TRP A 195 -21.53 10.71 16.12
CA TRP A 195 -22.55 10.69 15.05
C TRP A 195 -23.70 11.67 15.27
N ARG A 196 -24.15 11.85 16.52
CA ARG A 196 -25.28 12.74 16.85
C ARG A 196 -24.90 14.21 16.95
N THR A 197 -23.62 14.51 17.16
CA THR A 197 -23.12 15.86 17.44
C THR A 197 -22.37 16.44 16.24
N LEU A 198 -21.89 15.58 15.34
CA LEU A 198 -21.16 15.98 14.15
C LEU A 198 -22.08 16.73 13.17
N PRO A 199 -21.63 17.89 12.65
CA PRO A 199 -22.26 18.50 11.51
C PRO A 199 -22.28 17.51 10.33
N THR A 200 -23.42 17.43 9.63
CA THR A 200 -23.61 16.59 8.43
C THR A 200 -22.47 16.61 7.41
N PRO A 201 -21.83 17.77 7.08
CA PRO A 201 -20.72 17.75 6.13
C PRO A 201 -19.49 17.00 6.66
N VAL A 202 -19.23 17.04 7.96
CA VAL A 202 -18.07 16.39 8.57
C VAL A 202 -18.29 14.88 8.65
N SER A 203 -19.49 14.44 9.04
CA SER A 203 -19.82 13.01 9.04
C SER A 203 -19.69 12.41 7.64
N LEU A 204 -20.07 13.15 6.59
CA LEU A 204 -19.94 12.69 5.21
C LEU A 204 -18.46 12.52 4.79
N VAL A 205 -17.58 13.43 5.21
CA VAL A 205 -16.13 13.31 4.96
C VAL A 205 -15.53 12.13 5.70
N LEU A 206 -15.88 11.91 6.97
CA LEU A 206 -15.41 10.76 7.74
C LEU A 206 -15.88 9.43 7.12
N VAL A 207 -17.15 9.32 6.72
CA VAL A 207 -17.66 8.13 6.01
C VAL A 207 -16.87 7.89 4.71
N PHE A 208 -16.59 8.96 3.95
CA PHE A 208 -15.80 8.84 2.72
C PHE A 208 -14.36 8.36 3.01
N ILE A 209 -13.71 8.88 4.05
CA ILE A 209 -12.38 8.43 4.48
C ILE A 209 -12.40 6.94 4.88
N ALA A 210 -13.38 6.51 5.68
CA ALA A 210 -13.56 5.12 6.07
C ALA A 210 -13.73 4.18 4.86
N LEU A 211 -14.50 4.59 3.85
CA LEU A 211 -14.66 3.85 2.59
C LEU A 211 -13.35 3.76 1.80
N VAL A 212 -12.56 4.83 1.76
CA VAL A 212 -11.24 4.82 1.12
C VAL A 212 -10.30 3.84 1.82
N TYR A 213 -10.27 3.82 3.16
CA TYR A 213 -9.47 2.85 3.91
C TYR A 213 -9.93 1.41 3.68
N MET A 214 -11.24 1.15 3.65
CA MET A 214 -11.78 -0.17 3.32
C MET A 214 -11.31 -0.62 1.92
N PHE A 215 -11.45 0.27 0.92
CA PHE A 215 -11.00 -0.03 -0.43
C PHE A 215 -9.48 -0.28 -0.50
N LEU A 216 -8.69 0.52 0.22
CA LEU A 216 -7.25 0.35 0.30
C LEU A 216 -6.86 -1.02 0.86
N ILE A 217 -7.52 -1.48 1.93
CA ILE A 217 -7.31 -2.82 2.50
C ILE A 217 -7.61 -3.90 1.46
N LEU A 218 -8.75 -3.81 0.77
CA LEU A 218 -9.13 -4.77 -0.26
C LEU A 218 -8.12 -4.81 -1.41
N VAL A 219 -7.65 -3.64 -1.85
CA VAL A 219 -6.63 -3.50 -2.88
C VAL A 219 -5.31 -4.14 -2.44
N VAL A 220 -4.80 -3.81 -1.26
CA VAL A 220 -3.56 -4.39 -0.71
C VAL A 220 -3.67 -5.91 -0.60
N CYS A 221 -4.74 -6.42 0.01
CA CYS A 221 -4.99 -7.86 0.12
C CYS A 221 -5.03 -8.55 -1.24
N ARG A 222 -5.72 -7.96 -2.23
CA ARG A 222 -5.80 -8.49 -3.59
C ARG A 222 -4.44 -8.48 -4.30
N PHE A 223 -3.64 -7.43 -4.10
CA PHE A 223 -2.30 -7.33 -4.68
C PHE A 223 -1.36 -8.38 -4.09
N VAL A 224 -1.38 -8.57 -2.77
CA VAL A 224 -0.55 -9.57 -2.08
C VAL A 224 -0.97 -10.99 -2.46
N ALA A 225 -2.26 -11.26 -2.64
CA ALA A 225 -2.76 -12.58 -3.03
C ALA A 225 -2.47 -12.95 -4.50
N LYS A 226 -2.38 -11.96 -5.39
CA LYS A 226 -2.24 -12.19 -6.84
C LYS A 226 -1.01 -13.01 -7.27
N PRO A 227 0.23 -12.72 -6.83
CA PRO A 227 1.39 -13.53 -7.20
C PRO A 227 1.27 -14.97 -6.72
N TYR A 228 0.69 -15.18 -5.53
CA TYR A 228 0.44 -16.51 -4.99
C TYR A 228 -0.51 -17.32 -5.89
N CYS A 229 -1.71 -16.78 -6.17
CA CYS A 229 -2.71 -17.46 -7.00
C CYS A 229 -2.17 -17.80 -8.40
N LYS A 230 -1.42 -16.86 -9.00
CA LYS A 230 -0.77 -17.07 -10.29
C LYS A 230 0.30 -18.17 -10.23
N SER A 231 1.11 -18.21 -9.17
CA SER A 231 2.18 -19.22 -9.03
C SER A 231 1.61 -20.62 -8.81
N ASP A 232 0.51 -20.72 -8.04
CA ASP A 232 -0.19 -21.98 -7.77
C ASP A 232 -0.86 -22.54 -9.03
N GLN A 233 -1.53 -21.67 -9.81
CA GLN A 233 -2.08 -22.05 -11.11
C GLN A 233 -0.99 -22.52 -12.08
N PHE A 234 0.17 -21.86 -12.07
CA PHE A 234 1.30 -22.28 -12.90
C PHE A 234 1.86 -23.65 -12.45
N LEU A 235 2.08 -23.84 -11.15
CA LEU A 235 2.61 -25.09 -10.60
C LEU A 235 1.65 -26.26 -10.83
N SER A 236 0.35 -26.07 -10.63
CA SER A 236 -0.66 -27.10 -10.89
C SER A 236 -0.67 -27.51 -12.37
N THR A 237 -0.64 -26.55 -13.30
CA THR A 237 -0.55 -26.81 -14.75
C THR A 237 0.77 -27.50 -15.12
N ALA A 238 1.87 -27.07 -14.52
CA ALA A 238 3.19 -27.62 -14.82
C ALA A 238 3.43 -29.01 -14.17
N SER A 239 2.71 -29.33 -13.10
CA SER A 239 2.76 -30.66 -12.45
C SER A 239 2.11 -31.75 -13.31
N GLN A 240 1.21 -31.37 -14.23
CA GLN A 240 0.52 -32.29 -15.15
C GLN A 240 1.39 -32.72 -16.35
N GLN A 241 2.67 -32.33 -16.39
CA GLN A 241 3.54 -32.72 -17.49
C GLN A 241 3.84 -34.21 -17.54
N ARG A 242 3.95 -34.71 -18.77
CA ARG A 242 4.35 -36.10 -19.07
C ARG A 242 5.79 -36.41 -18.67
N ASN A 243 6.69 -35.42 -18.67
CA ASN A 243 8.09 -35.64 -18.31
C ASN A 243 8.26 -35.79 -16.80
N ARG A 244 8.65 -36.99 -16.34
CA ARG A 244 8.86 -37.32 -14.92
C ARG A 244 9.87 -36.40 -14.23
N TRP A 245 10.95 -36.00 -14.91
CA TRP A 245 11.99 -35.14 -14.33
C TRP A 245 11.46 -33.74 -14.05
N ILE A 246 10.78 -33.14 -15.03
CA ILE A 246 10.19 -31.80 -14.90
C ILE A 246 9.09 -31.82 -13.83
N ARG A 247 8.27 -32.86 -13.80
CA ARG A 247 7.22 -33.02 -12.78
C ARG A 247 7.81 -33.07 -11.38
N ARG A 248 8.85 -33.87 -11.14
CA ARG A 248 9.53 -33.94 -9.83
C ARG A 248 10.15 -32.59 -9.44
N LEU A 249 10.80 -31.91 -10.38
CA LEU A 249 11.38 -30.59 -10.14
C LEU A 249 10.30 -29.56 -9.76
N MET A 250 9.18 -29.51 -10.48
CA MET A 250 8.09 -28.59 -10.15
C MET A 250 7.41 -28.92 -8.82
N GLN A 251 7.29 -30.20 -8.47
CA GLN A 251 6.78 -30.62 -7.17
C GLN A 251 7.72 -30.26 -6.01
N SER A 252 9.03 -30.11 -6.27
CA SER A 252 9.99 -29.65 -5.27
C SER A 252 9.97 -28.12 -5.06
N CYS A 253 9.41 -27.37 -6.02
CA CYS A 253 9.27 -25.93 -5.91
C CYS A 253 8.05 -25.57 -5.07
N CYS A 254 8.25 -24.78 -4.01
CA CYS A 254 7.15 -24.21 -3.25
C CYS A 254 6.49 -23.06 -4.03
N PRO A 255 5.16 -22.88 -3.94
CA PRO A 255 4.50 -21.71 -4.47
C PRO A 255 5.07 -20.44 -3.85
N ILE A 256 5.06 -19.36 -4.62
CA ILE A 256 5.51 -18.04 -4.16
C ILE A 256 4.44 -17.53 -3.19
N LYS A 257 4.62 -17.83 -1.91
CA LYS A 257 3.77 -17.34 -0.82
C LYS A 257 4.47 -16.16 -0.18
N LEU A 258 3.85 -14.99 -0.20
CA LEU A 258 4.24 -13.91 0.71
C LEU A 258 3.75 -14.27 2.11
N THR A 259 4.68 -14.40 3.05
CA THR A 259 4.43 -14.65 4.47
C THR A 259 4.46 -13.35 5.26
#